data_AF-A0A7R9U816-F1
#
_entry.id   AF-A0A7R9U816-F1
#
_cell.length_a   1.000
_cell.length_b   1.000
_cell.length_c   1.000
_cell.angle_alpha   90.00
_cell.angle_beta   90.00
_cell.angle_gamma   90.00
#
_symmetry.space_group_name_H-M   'P 1'
#
loop_
_entity.id
_entity.type
_entity.pdbx_description
1 polymer ?
#
loop_
_entity_poly.entity_id
_entity_poly.type
_entity_poly.pdbx_seq_one_letter_code
_entity_poly.pdbx_strand_id
1 'polypeptide(L)'
;MRRFLLLSAALGLATADVHHYQGSVVAPPVLIYHVGGQYAPEDAPASYPPGNGRSFIKFSDLKFTRQKRVCTKEDDFCPGDAQYKDTAAMDVAILEHRHYGKVGVKMDNEATYYCCTERAISVGACNTTHLGHMLCSTPSGKCETEDGLMMVAQVTLPPLIREENSTAPTEAVFETTSKYPVTKTGYYYLFMSACDRDAGEVVVHGQTVWMNPWGYLPGTEWGNLPFFGSMAIIYLFIGLVWTGLMFRFM
;
A
#
# COMPACT_ATOMS: atom_id res chain seq x y z
N MET A 1 35.19 -37.17 -19.70
CA MET A 1 35.29 -36.42 -18.42
C MET A 1 33.97 -35.70 -18.19
N ARG A 2 33.25 -36.09 -17.13
CA ARG A 2 31.89 -35.65 -16.77
C ARG A 2 31.90 -34.18 -16.30
N ARG A 3 31.11 -33.31 -16.93
CA ARG A 3 30.66 -32.06 -16.32
C ARG A 3 29.33 -32.34 -15.61
N PHE A 4 29.38 -32.54 -14.30
CA PHE A 4 28.20 -32.53 -13.44
C PHE A 4 27.81 -31.05 -13.28
N LEU A 5 26.72 -30.63 -13.91
CA LEU A 5 26.13 -29.31 -13.70
C LEU A 5 25.43 -29.30 -12.34
N LEU A 6 25.90 -28.44 -11.45
CA LEU A 6 25.30 -28.11 -10.16
C LEU A 6 23.91 -27.50 -10.39
N LEU A 7 22.85 -28.22 -10.01
CA LEU A 7 21.55 -27.59 -9.71
C LEU A 7 21.58 -27.15 -8.24
N SER A 8 22.20 -26.01 -7.97
CA SER A 8 21.91 -25.27 -6.74
C SER A 8 20.58 -24.56 -6.92
N ALA A 9 19.48 -25.23 -6.57
CA ALA A 9 18.20 -24.56 -6.42
C ALA A 9 18.30 -23.66 -5.17
N ALA A 10 18.63 -22.39 -5.39
CA ALA A 10 18.46 -21.36 -4.37
C ALA A 10 16.96 -21.22 -4.12
N LEU A 11 16.44 -21.94 -3.12
CA LEU A 11 15.16 -21.64 -2.49
C LEU A 11 15.32 -20.31 -1.77
N GLY A 12 15.23 -19.21 -2.52
CA GLY A 12 15.05 -17.89 -1.91
C GLY A 12 13.78 -17.90 -1.07
N LEU A 13 13.84 -17.29 0.11
CA LEU A 13 12.65 -16.96 0.89
C LEU A 13 11.75 -16.10 0.00
N ALA A 14 10.62 -16.65 -0.45
CA ALA A 14 9.67 -15.94 -1.27
C ALA A 14 8.99 -14.86 -0.42
N THR A 15 9.41 -13.60 -0.60
CA THR A 15 8.76 -12.41 -0.04
C THR A 15 7.67 -11.94 -0.99
N ALA A 16 6.63 -12.74 -1.17
CA ALA A 16 5.62 -12.51 -2.22
C ALA A 16 4.67 -11.32 -1.91
N ASP A 17 4.38 -11.06 -0.64
CA ASP A 17 3.47 -10.00 -0.16
C ASP A 17 4.26 -8.85 0.51
N VAL A 18 5.47 -8.56 -0.02
CA VAL A 18 6.27 -7.39 0.35
C VAL A 18 6.29 -6.44 -0.85
N HIS A 19 5.69 -5.27 -0.68
CA HIS A 19 5.64 -4.25 -1.72
C HIS A 19 6.75 -3.23 -1.51
N HIS A 20 7.62 -3.09 -2.51
CA HIS A 20 8.72 -2.13 -2.50
C HIS A 20 8.33 -0.87 -3.29
N TYR A 21 8.54 0.29 -2.68
CA TYR A 21 8.36 1.60 -3.30
C TYR A 21 9.75 2.15 -3.62
N GLN A 22 10.07 2.26 -4.91
CA GLN A 22 11.36 2.75 -5.42
C GLN A 22 11.15 4.05 -6.19
N GLY A 23 10.66 5.07 -5.50
CA GLY A 23 10.38 6.37 -6.11
C GLY A 23 8.99 6.43 -6.74
N SER A 24 8.01 5.80 -6.11
CA SER A 24 6.62 5.86 -6.57
C SER A 24 6.05 7.26 -6.35
N VAL A 25 5.52 7.86 -7.41
CA VAL A 25 5.01 9.23 -7.37
C VAL A 25 3.54 9.26 -6.95
N VAL A 26 3.22 10.07 -5.94
CA VAL A 26 1.87 10.42 -5.50
C VAL A 26 1.70 11.92 -5.70
N ALA A 27 0.87 12.33 -6.66
CA ALA A 27 0.56 13.74 -6.92
C ALA A 27 -0.93 14.00 -6.65
N PRO A 28 -1.33 15.08 -5.96
CA PRO A 28 -2.74 15.38 -5.72
C PRO A 28 -3.55 15.50 -7.03
N PRO A 29 -4.80 15.03 -7.11
CA PRO A 29 -5.56 14.24 -6.14
C PRO A 29 -5.32 12.73 -6.23
N VAL A 30 -4.30 12.29 -6.96
CA VAL A 30 -4.00 10.88 -7.19
C VAL A 30 -3.64 10.23 -5.86
N LEU A 31 -4.31 9.12 -5.61
CA LEU A 31 -4.01 8.20 -4.52
C LEU A 31 -3.36 6.96 -5.12
N ILE A 32 -2.35 6.42 -4.44
CA ILE A 32 -1.90 5.06 -4.67
C ILE A 32 -2.66 4.17 -3.70
N TYR A 33 -3.23 3.08 -4.21
CA TYR A 33 -3.82 2.06 -3.37
C TYR A 33 -3.25 0.68 -3.64
N HIS A 34 -3.02 -0.07 -2.56
CA HIS A 34 -2.67 -1.48 -2.61
C HIS A 34 -3.76 -2.30 -1.96
N VAL A 35 -4.05 -3.47 -2.52
CA VAL A 35 -5.06 -4.40 -2.00
C VAL A 35 -4.38 -5.73 -1.74
N GLY A 36 -4.48 -6.23 -0.51
CA GLY A 36 -3.96 -7.53 -0.12
C GLY A 36 -5.03 -8.33 0.62
N GLY A 37 -5.20 -9.59 0.23
CA GLY A 37 -6.02 -10.53 1.01
C GLY A 37 -5.27 -10.98 2.25
N GLN A 38 -5.84 -10.76 3.43
CA GLN A 38 -5.26 -11.15 4.71
C GLN A 38 -6.21 -12.02 5.52
N TYR A 39 -5.64 -12.93 6.31
CA TYR A 39 -6.39 -13.80 7.20
C TYR A 39 -6.11 -13.45 8.65
N ALA A 40 -7.19 -13.34 9.43
CA ALA A 40 -7.05 -13.32 10.88
C ALA A 40 -6.40 -14.62 11.36
N PRO A 41 -5.53 -14.59 12.39
CA PRO A 41 -4.90 -15.78 12.94
C PRO A 41 -5.88 -16.90 13.32
N GLU A 42 -7.08 -16.53 13.77
CA GLU A 42 -8.16 -17.45 14.18
C GLU A 42 -8.84 -18.19 13.01
N ASP A 43 -8.90 -17.56 11.84
CA ASP A 43 -9.58 -18.08 10.65
C ASP A 43 -8.61 -18.73 9.65
N ALA A 44 -7.31 -18.66 9.92
CA ALA A 44 -6.29 -19.05 8.97
C ALA A 44 -6.27 -20.57 8.73
N PRO A 45 -6.25 -21.03 7.46
CA PRO A 45 -6.17 -22.45 7.14
C PRO A 45 -4.83 -23.10 7.53
N ALA A 46 -3.81 -22.29 7.80
CA ALA A 46 -2.47 -22.72 8.15
C ALA A 46 -1.77 -21.69 9.05
N SER A 47 -0.90 -22.15 9.95
CA SER A 47 -0.06 -21.30 10.80
C SER A 47 1.38 -21.81 10.92
N TYR A 48 1.74 -22.77 10.07
CA TYR A 48 3.04 -23.42 10.06
C TYR A 48 4.08 -22.62 9.23
N PRO A 49 5.39 -22.96 9.36
CA PRO A 49 6.45 -22.31 8.59
C PRO A 49 6.19 -22.32 7.07
N PRO A 50 6.53 -21.26 6.34
CA PRO A 50 7.45 -20.18 6.69
C PRO A 50 6.87 -19.07 7.59
N GLY A 51 5.60 -19.16 7.98
CA GLY A 51 4.96 -18.24 8.92
C GLY A 51 5.26 -18.50 10.40
N ASN A 52 4.66 -17.67 11.26
CA ASN A 52 4.79 -17.73 12.72
C ASN A 52 3.43 -17.61 13.44
N GLY A 53 2.33 -17.87 12.72
CA GLY A 53 0.97 -17.78 13.24
C GLY A 53 0.43 -16.36 13.45
N ARG A 54 1.20 -15.31 13.12
CA ARG A 54 0.77 -13.91 13.25
C ARG A 54 0.33 -13.36 11.90
N SER A 55 -0.66 -12.46 11.91
CA SER A 55 -1.02 -11.67 10.74
C SER A 55 -0.99 -10.18 11.05
N PHE A 56 -0.32 -9.42 10.20
CA PHE A 56 -0.17 -7.97 10.36
C PHE A 56 0.27 -7.28 9.06
N ILE A 57 -0.01 -5.99 9.01
CA ILE A 57 0.53 -5.08 7.99
C ILE A 57 1.55 -4.18 8.69
N LYS A 58 2.76 -4.07 8.14
CA LYS A 58 3.85 -3.26 8.68
C LYS A 58 4.43 -2.36 7.60
N PHE A 59 4.65 -1.10 7.96
CA PHE A 59 5.48 -0.17 7.20
C PHE A 59 6.94 -0.34 7.61
N SER A 60 7.85 -0.50 6.66
CA SER A 60 9.30 -0.55 6.90
C SER A 60 9.96 0.55 6.09
N ASP A 61 10.53 1.52 6.79
CA ASP A 61 11.32 2.61 6.23
C ASP A 61 10.57 3.38 5.13
N LEU A 62 9.26 3.61 5.34
CA LEU A 62 8.44 4.37 4.41
C LEU A 62 8.80 5.84 4.53
N LYS A 63 9.27 6.43 3.44
CA LYS A 63 9.75 7.80 3.35
C LYS A 63 9.01 8.54 2.27
N PHE A 64 8.68 9.78 2.58
CA PHE A 64 7.97 10.69 1.70
C PHE A 64 8.84 11.90 1.41
N THR A 65 9.19 12.07 0.14
CA THR A 65 10.03 13.17 -0.32
C THR A 65 9.18 14.10 -1.18
N ARG A 66 9.02 15.34 -0.73
CA ARG A 66 8.23 16.36 -1.42
C ARG A 66 9.03 16.94 -2.59
N GLN A 67 8.39 17.07 -3.75
CA GLN A 67 8.96 17.63 -4.97
C GLN A 67 8.05 18.74 -5.51
N LYS A 68 8.68 19.72 -6.17
CA LYS A 68 7.96 20.80 -6.81
C LYS A 68 7.28 20.27 -8.09
N ARG A 69 5.95 20.32 -8.11
CA ARG A 69 5.17 19.98 -9.29
C ARG A 69 5.09 21.16 -10.26
N VAL A 70 5.22 20.90 -11.55
CA VAL A 70 4.90 21.86 -12.62
C VAL A 70 3.40 21.82 -12.84
N CYS A 71 2.73 22.96 -12.61
CA CYS A 71 1.27 23.05 -12.63
C CYS A 71 0.79 23.88 -13.82
N THR A 72 -0.34 23.48 -14.40
CA THR A 72 -1.08 24.28 -15.38
C THR A 72 -2.22 25.04 -14.70
N LYS A 73 -2.78 26.08 -15.36
CA LYS A 73 -3.84 26.91 -14.77
C LYS A 73 -5.16 26.15 -14.59
N GLU A 74 -5.33 25.03 -15.28
CA GLU A 74 -6.48 24.14 -15.18
C GLU A 74 -6.41 23.14 -14.00
N ASP A 75 -5.30 23.07 -13.27
CA ASP A 75 -5.12 22.09 -12.17
C ASP A 75 -5.70 22.61 -10.83
N ASP A 76 -6.93 22.18 -10.49
CA ASP A 76 -7.63 22.50 -9.23
C ASP A 76 -6.88 22.10 -7.93
N PHE A 77 -5.84 21.27 -8.06
CA PHE A 77 -5.05 20.71 -6.95
C PHE A 77 -3.66 21.33 -6.79
N CYS A 78 -3.34 22.35 -7.58
CA CYS A 78 -2.09 23.06 -7.48
C CYS A 78 -2.27 24.43 -6.83
N PRO A 79 -1.31 24.90 -6.01
CA PRO A 79 -1.31 26.27 -5.52
C PRO A 79 -1.00 27.31 -6.62
N GLY A 80 -0.73 26.88 -7.86
CA GLY A 80 -0.43 27.79 -8.98
C GLY A 80 0.87 28.57 -8.76
N ASP A 81 0.86 29.86 -9.11
CA ASP A 81 1.96 30.80 -8.82
C ASP A 81 2.04 31.20 -7.33
N ALA A 82 1.09 30.74 -6.50
CA ALA A 82 1.17 30.97 -5.06
C ALA A 82 2.32 30.18 -4.44
N GLN A 83 2.99 30.81 -3.49
CA GLN A 83 4.11 30.20 -2.79
C GLN A 83 3.59 29.01 -1.96
N TYR A 84 4.09 27.82 -2.29
CA TYR A 84 3.87 26.61 -1.51
C TYR A 84 4.15 26.86 -0.02
N LYS A 85 3.28 26.37 0.86
CA LYS A 85 3.52 26.45 2.31
C LYS A 85 4.77 25.66 2.72
N ASP A 86 5.35 26.09 3.84
CA ASP A 86 6.51 25.46 4.48
C ASP A 86 6.22 24.02 4.92
N THR A 87 4.98 23.70 5.26
CA THR A 87 4.56 22.34 5.60
C THR A 87 3.36 21.93 4.75
N ALA A 88 3.25 20.63 4.51
CA ALA A 88 2.10 20.03 3.85
C ALA A 88 1.73 18.72 4.54
N ALA A 89 0.51 18.22 4.34
CA ALA A 89 0.08 16.94 4.89
C ALA A 89 -0.12 15.87 3.80
N MET A 90 0.18 14.62 4.17
CA MET A 90 -0.14 13.43 3.40
C MET A 90 -0.83 12.42 4.31
N ASP A 91 -1.88 11.77 3.83
CA ASP A 91 -2.62 10.80 4.62
C ASP A 91 -2.31 9.37 4.15
N VAL A 92 -2.07 8.49 5.13
CA VAL A 92 -1.88 7.05 4.93
C VAL A 92 -3.00 6.32 5.65
N ALA A 93 -3.81 5.56 4.92
CA ALA A 93 -4.95 4.84 5.48
C ALA A 93 -4.80 3.33 5.29
N ILE A 94 -5.12 2.54 6.33
CA ILE A 94 -5.38 1.10 6.19
C ILE A 94 -6.83 0.85 6.56
N LEU A 95 -7.54 0.08 5.74
CA LEU A 95 -8.90 -0.32 6.05
C LEU A 95 -9.24 -1.69 5.48
N GLU A 96 -10.17 -2.35 6.15
CA GLU A 96 -10.80 -3.57 5.65
C GLU A 96 -11.89 -3.22 4.61
N HIS A 97 -12.14 -4.14 3.67
CA HIS A 97 -13.05 -3.97 2.54
C HIS A 97 -14.47 -3.53 2.92
N ARG A 98 -15.04 -3.99 4.04
CA ARG A 98 -16.39 -3.56 4.49
C ARG A 98 -16.44 -2.07 4.81
N HIS A 99 -15.30 -1.47 5.15
CA HIS A 99 -15.18 -0.04 5.40
C HIS A 99 -14.79 0.75 4.14
N TYR A 100 -14.54 0.09 3.01
CA TYR A 100 -14.19 0.76 1.75
C TYR A 100 -15.23 1.78 1.32
N GLY A 101 -16.52 1.46 1.44
CA GLY A 101 -17.62 2.38 1.13
C GLY A 101 -17.75 3.57 2.09
N LYS A 102 -17.00 3.58 3.20
CA LYS A 102 -16.93 4.71 4.14
C LYS A 102 -15.80 5.68 3.81
N VAL A 103 -14.99 5.40 2.79
CA VAL A 103 -13.89 6.26 2.35
C VAL A 103 -14.32 7.04 1.12
N GLY A 104 -14.14 8.35 1.17
CA GLY A 104 -14.61 9.27 0.15
C GLY A 104 -16.11 9.54 0.21
N VAL A 105 -16.55 10.46 -0.63
CA VAL A 105 -17.95 10.92 -0.71
C VAL A 105 -18.35 10.97 -2.17
N LYS A 106 -19.52 10.43 -2.49
CA LYS A 106 -20.07 10.52 -3.84
C LYS A 106 -20.72 11.89 -4.02
N MET A 107 -20.29 12.62 -5.04
CA MET A 107 -20.92 13.90 -5.43
C MET A 107 -21.79 13.69 -6.68
N ASP A 108 -22.35 14.79 -7.21
CA ASP A 108 -23.39 14.84 -8.26
C ASP A 108 -23.17 13.94 -9.49
N ASN A 109 -21.92 13.61 -9.83
CA ASN A 109 -21.57 12.77 -10.99
C ASN A 109 -21.38 11.28 -10.65
N GLU A 110 -21.82 10.81 -9.48
CA GLU A 110 -21.55 9.46 -8.92
C GLU A 110 -20.05 9.11 -8.70
N ALA A 111 -19.14 9.99 -9.10
CA ALA A 111 -17.72 9.88 -8.82
C ALA A 111 -17.45 10.03 -7.32
N THR A 112 -16.61 9.13 -6.79
CA THR A 112 -16.16 9.19 -5.40
C THR A 112 -14.99 10.16 -5.29
N TYR A 113 -15.15 11.19 -4.46
CA TYR A 113 -14.09 12.13 -4.12
C TYR A 113 -13.47 11.73 -2.79
N TYR A 114 -12.14 11.56 -2.80
CA TYR A 114 -11.39 11.08 -1.63
C TYR A 114 -10.77 12.19 -0.79
N CYS A 115 -10.58 13.39 -1.35
CA CYS A 115 -9.94 14.51 -0.68
C CYS A 115 -10.95 15.61 -0.36
N CYS A 116 -10.85 16.19 0.84
CA CYS A 116 -11.63 17.35 1.25
C CYS A 116 -11.09 18.60 0.56
N THR A 117 -11.83 19.05 -0.44
CA THR A 117 -11.57 20.28 -1.20
C THR A 117 -12.55 21.38 -0.80
N GLU A 118 -12.29 22.62 -1.21
CA GLU A 118 -13.25 23.73 -1.03
C GLU A 118 -14.62 23.42 -1.62
N ARG A 119 -14.66 22.70 -2.75
CA ARG A 119 -15.92 22.20 -3.33
C ARG A 119 -16.61 21.20 -2.40
N ALA A 120 -15.87 20.26 -1.80
CA ALA A 120 -16.41 19.33 -0.81
C ALA A 120 -16.99 20.05 0.42
N ILE A 121 -16.38 21.15 0.84
CA ILE A 121 -16.90 22.01 1.93
C ILE A 121 -18.20 22.69 1.49
N SER A 122 -18.26 23.22 0.26
CA SER A 122 -19.44 23.92 -0.25
C SER A 122 -20.70 23.05 -0.31
N VAL A 123 -20.53 21.73 -0.53
CA VAL A 123 -21.63 20.75 -0.52
C VAL A 123 -21.87 20.14 0.86
N GLY A 124 -21.17 20.61 1.90
CA GLY A 124 -21.32 20.14 3.28
C GLY A 124 -20.71 18.77 3.57
N ALA A 125 -19.86 18.25 2.67
CA ALA A 125 -19.24 16.93 2.83
C ALA A 125 -18.10 16.93 3.87
N CYS A 126 -17.46 18.07 4.10
CA CYS A 126 -16.44 18.26 5.14
C CYS A 126 -16.41 19.70 5.66
N ASN A 127 -15.73 19.89 6.78
CA ASN A 127 -15.49 21.22 7.38
C ASN A 127 -14.13 21.79 6.96
N THR A 128 -13.93 23.09 7.13
CA THR A 128 -12.66 23.79 6.85
C THR A 128 -11.46 23.24 7.62
N THR A 129 -11.70 22.61 8.77
CA THR A 129 -10.66 21.94 9.58
C THR A 129 -10.07 20.70 8.92
N HIS A 130 -10.80 20.08 7.99
CA HIS A 130 -10.38 18.87 7.29
C HIS A 130 -9.88 19.16 5.87
N LEU A 131 -9.77 20.43 5.48
CA LEU A 131 -9.30 20.82 4.15
C LEU A 131 -7.90 20.24 3.90
N GLY A 132 -7.72 19.60 2.75
CA GLY A 132 -6.45 18.95 2.39
C GLY A 132 -6.24 17.56 3.00
N HIS A 133 -7.25 16.99 3.67
CA HIS A 133 -7.22 15.63 4.21
C HIS A 133 -8.21 14.69 3.52
N MET A 134 -8.01 13.39 3.75
CA MET A 134 -8.86 12.31 3.25
C MET A 134 -10.26 12.40 3.86
N LEU A 135 -11.28 12.20 3.02
CA LEU A 135 -12.69 12.18 3.41
C LEU A 135 -13.08 10.79 3.90
N CYS A 136 -13.79 10.78 5.03
CA CYS A 136 -14.41 9.59 5.57
C CYS A 136 -15.87 9.85 5.87
N SER A 137 -16.74 9.04 5.28
CA SER A 137 -18.17 8.99 5.54
C SER A 137 -18.45 8.21 6.83
N THR A 138 -17.87 8.66 7.95
CA THR A 138 -18.17 8.16 9.28
C THR A 138 -19.04 9.16 10.04
N PRO A 139 -20.00 8.70 10.88
CA PRO A 139 -20.89 9.59 11.61
C PRO A 139 -20.17 10.49 12.64
N SER A 140 -18.94 10.14 13.02
CA SER A 140 -18.08 10.90 13.93
C SER A 140 -17.20 11.94 13.21
N GLY A 141 -17.17 11.97 11.88
CA GLY A 141 -16.24 12.79 11.09
C GLY A 141 -14.76 12.41 11.25
N LYS A 142 -14.47 11.34 12.00
CA LYS A 142 -13.12 10.80 12.21
C LYS A 142 -12.93 9.55 11.37
N CYS A 143 -11.79 9.45 10.71
CA CYS A 143 -11.40 8.30 9.91
C CYS A 143 -10.87 7.13 10.75
N GLU A 144 -11.57 6.82 11.84
CA GLU A 144 -11.25 5.73 12.76
C GLU A 144 -12.56 5.04 13.13
N THR A 145 -12.57 3.71 13.04
CA THR A 145 -13.73 2.90 13.44
C THR A 145 -13.46 2.32 14.83
N GLU A 146 -14.49 2.25 15.68
CA GLU A 146 -14.42 1.61 17.01
C GLU A 146 -13.89 0.16 16.96
N ASP A 147 -14.16 -0.56 15.87
CA ASP A 147 -13.68 -1.93 15.63
C ASP A 147 -12.17 -2.01 15.28
N GLY A 148 -11.48 -0.87 15.11
CA GLY A 148 -10.07 -0.80 14.72
C GLY A 148 -9.77 -1.25 13.27
N LEU A 149 -10.80 -1.59 12.49
CA LEU A 149 -10.69 -2.09 11.10
C LEU A 149 -10.40 -1.00 10.06
N MET A 150 -10.24 0.24 10.52
CA MET A 150 -9.90 1.40 9.70
C MET A 150 -9.06 2.36 10.54
N MET A 151 -7.89 2.74 10.00
CA MET A 151 -6.95 3.68 10.60
C MET A 151 -6.48 4.65 9.52
N VAL A 152 -6.42 5.94 9.85
CA VAL A 152 -5.78 6.97 9.03
C VAL A 152 -4.72 7.67 9.86
N ALA A 153 -3.51 7.71 9.33
CA ALA A 153 -2.38 8.43 9.90
C ALA A 153 -2.03 9.63 9.01
N GLN A 154 -1.89 10.79 9.64
CA GLN A 154 -1.46 12.01 8.97
C GLN A 154 0.06 12.13 9.08
N VAL A 155 0.71 12.40 7.95
CA VAL A 155 2.15 12.56 7.82
C VAL A 155 2.44 14.00 7.43
N THR A 156 3.14 14.72 8.30
CA THR A 156 3.58 16.09 8.00
C THR A 156 4.83 16.04 7.12
N LEU A 157 4.72 16.61 5.93
CA LEU A 157 5.80 16.74 4.97
C LEU A 157 6.63 18.01 5.25
N PRO A 158 7.96 17.92 5.12
CA PRO A 158 8.85 19.06 5.29
C PRO A 158 8.76 20.10 4.15
N PRO A 159 9.41 21.27 4.32
CA PRO A 159 9.44 22.32 3.30
C PRO A 159 10.15 21.91 2.01
N LEU A 160 9.66 22.43 0.88
CA LEU A 160 10.26 22.26 -0.44
C LEU A 160 11.59 23.02 -0.59
N ILE A 161 11.69 24.19 0.03
CA ILE A 161 12.86 25.06 -0.07
C ILE A 161 13.61 24.98 1.25
N ARG A 162 14.84 24.49 1.17
CA ARG A 162 15.75 24.43 2.31
C ARG A 162 16.56 25.73 2.38
N GLU A 163 16.45 26.45 3.49
CA GLU A 163 17.47 27.44 3.82
C GLU A 163 18.81 26.73 4.04
N GLU A 164 19.88 27.29 3.47
CA GLU A 164 21.24 26.69 3.40
C GLU A 164 21.78 26.27 4.77
N ASN A 165 21.27 26.88 5.84
CA ASN A 165 21.69 26.67 7.23
C ASN A 165 20.67 25.90 8.10
N SER A 166 19.62 25.31 7.51
CA SER A 166 18.61 24.58 8.29
C SER A 166 18.92 23.08 8.43
N THR A 167 18.67 22.59 9.64
CA THR A 167 18.74 21.19 10.09
C THR A 167 17.43 20.43 9.85
N ALA A 168 16.43 21.05 9.21
CA ALA A 168 15.13 20.44 8.97
C ALA A 168 15.27 19.22 8.03
N PRO A 169 14.57 18.10 8.31
CA PRO A 169 14.65 16.90 7.49
C PRO A 169 14.07 17.15 6.09
N THR A 170 14.73 16.67 5.04
CA THR A 170 14.26 16.77 3.64
C THR A 170 13.23 15.70 3.28
N GLU A 171 13.17 14.64 4.08
CA GLU A 171 12.27 13.50 3.90
C GLU A 171 11.39 13.40 5.15
N ALA A 172 10.08 13.23 4.98
CA ALA A 172 9.23 12.78 6.07
C ALA A 172 9.36 11.27 6.18
N VAL A 173 9.91 10.79 7.29
CA VAL A 173 9.97 9.36 7.58
C VAL A 173 8.70 8.98 8.32
N PHE A 174 7.93 8.05 7.75
CA PHE A 174 6.79 7.46 8.40
C PHE A 174 7.20 6.18 9.11
N GLU A 175 7.64 6.36 10.35
CA GLU A 175 7.93 5.27 11.27
C GLU A 175 6.70 5.00 12.12
N THR A 176 5.90 4.01 11.72
CA THR A 176 4.93 3.41 12.64
C THR A 176 5.64 2.31 13.42
N THR A 177 5.95 2.56 14.69
CA THR A 177 6.55 1.57 15.61
C THR A 177 5.61 0.37 15.84
N SER A 178 4.30 0.54 15.64
CA SER A 178 3.28 -0.50 15.78
C SER A 178 2.95 -1.19 14.45
N LYS A 179 2.78 -2.51 14.50
CA LYS A 179 2.23 -3.29 13.40
C LYS A 179 0.71 -3.14 13.43
N TYR A 180 0.07 -2.94 12.27
CA TYR A 180 -1.39 -2.97 12.18
C TYR A 180 -1.86 -4.44 12.27
N PRO A 181 -2.57 -4.84 13.34
CA PRO A 181 -2.98 -6.22 13.52
C PRO A 181 -4.16 -6.57 12.62
N VAL A 182 -4.07 -7.70 11.93
CA VAL A 182 -5.19 -8.24 11.15
C VAL A 182 -6.07 -9.05 12.10
N THR A 183 -7.21 -8.48 12.50
CA THR A 183 -8.18 -9.12 13.41
C THR A 183 -9.33 -9.79 12.68
N LYS A 184 -9.52 -9.49 11.39
CA LYS A 184 -10.58 -10.08 10.56
C LYS A 184 -10.04 -10.52 9.21
N THR A 185 -10.55 -11.65 8.73
CA THR A 185 -10.20 -12.16 7.40
C THR A 185 -10.93 -11.37 6.33
N GLY A 186 -10.18 -10.88 5.34
CA GLY A 186 -10.75 -10.07 4.26
C GLY A 186 -9.70 -9.39 3.40
N TYR A 187 -10.17 -8.54 2.49
CA TYR A 187 -9.28 -7.67 1.73
C TYR A 187 -9.00 -6.41 2.52
N TYR A 188 -7.72 -6.07 2.64
CA TYR A 188 -7.28 -4.82 3.23
C TYR A 188 -6.76 -3.90 2.13
N TYR A 189 -7.12 -2.63 2.24
CA TYR A 189 -6.70 -1.56 1.35
C TYR A 189 -5.73 -0.66 2.10
N LEU A 190 -4.59 -0.39 1.49
CA LEU A 190 -3.68 0.66 1.89
C LEU A 190 -3.87 1.83 0.93
N PHE A 191 -4.26 3.00 1.43
CA PHE A 191 -4.26 4.24 0.67
C PHE A 191 -3.10 5.13 1.10
N MET A 192 -2.46 5.73 0.12
CA MET A 192 -1.51 6.81 0.29
C MET A 192 -2.01 7.97 -0.57
N SER A 193 -2.53 9.01 0.05
CA SER A 193 -3.16 10.13 -0.65
C SER A 193 -2.50 11.45 -0.25
N ALA A 194 -2.01 12.17 -1.27
CA ALA A 194 -1.62 13.56 -1.13
C ALA A 194 -2.87 14.42 -1.42
N CYS A 195 -3.63 14.75 -0.37
CA CYS A 195 -4.84 15.56 -0.50
C CYS A 195 -4.57 17.06 -0.30
N ASP A 196 -3.46 17.41 0.33
CA ASP A 196 -3.05 18.80 0.50
C ASP A 196 -2.53 19.36 -0.84
N ARG A 197 -3.08 20.50 -1.28
CA ARG A 197 -2.61 21.21 -2.48
C ARG A 197 -1.15 21.61 -2.33
N ASP A 198 -0.73 21.93 -1.11
CA ASP A 198 0.65 22.27 -0.82
C ASP A 198 1.58 21.04 -0.93
N ALA A 199 1.10 19.80 -0.89
CA ALA A 199 1.98 18.63 -0.95
C ALA A 199 2.81 18.56 -2.25
N GLY A 200 2.34 19.15 -3.36
CA GLY A 200 3.07 19.07 -4.63
C GLY A 200 3.17 17.62 -5.12
N GLU A 201 4.31 17.21 -5.66
CA GLU A 201 4.52 15.82 -6.06
C GLU A 201 5.28 15.08 -4.94
N VAL A 202 4.73 13.99 -4.41
CA VAL A 202 5.36 13.25 -3.30
C VAL A 202 5.93 11.94 -3.81
N VAL A 203 7.22 11.76 -3.61
CA VAL A 203 7.94 10.54 -3.99
C VAL A 203 8.04 9.63 -2.78
N VAL A 204 7.53 8.40 -2.92
CA VAL A 204 7.49 7.38 -1.89
C VAL A 204 8.65 6.40 -2.07
N HIS A 205 9.42 6.22 -1.00
CA HIS A 205 10.46 5.21 -0.89
C HIS A 205 10.20 4.29 0.31
N GLY A 206 10.63 3.04 0.26
CA GLY A 206 10.52 2.10 1.37
C GLY A 206 9.76 0.84 0.99
N GLN A 207 9.14 0.18 1.97
CA GLN A 207 8.35 -1.03 1.70
C GLN A 207 7.21 -1.22 2.69
N THR A 208 6.16 -1.91 2.24
CA THR A 208 5.09 -2.42 3.10
C THR A 208 5.11 -3.93 3.11
N VAL A 209 5.15 -4.49 4.31
CA VAL A 209 5.22 -5.92 4.57
C VAL A 209 3.86 -6.38 5.04
N TRP A 210 3.25 -7.28 4.27
CA TRP A 210 1.98 -7.89 4.58
C TRP A 210 2.25 -9.34 4.93
N MET A 211 1.84 -9.75 6.13
CA MET A 211 2.15 -11.07 6.66
C MET A 211 0.88 -11.81 7.04
N ASN A 212 0.72 -13.00 6.50
CA ASN A 212 -0.30 -13.97 6.89
C ASN A 212 0.27 -15.00 7.87
N PRO A 213 -0.58 -15.76 8.58
CA PRO A 213 -0.12 -16.72 9.60
C PRO A 213 0.84 -17.81 9.09
N TRP A 214 0.78 -18.14 7.79
CA TRP A 214 1.67 -19.08 7.08
C TRP A 214 2.84 -18.41 6.36
N GLY A 215 2.99 -17.08 6.42
CA GLY A 215 4.13 -16.35 5.84
C GLY A 215 3.73 -15.19 4.92
N TYR A 216 4.61 -14.84 3.98
CA TYR A 216 4.45 -13.72 3.04
C TYR A 216 3.66 -14.10 1.78
N LEU A 217 2.90 -15.19 1.76
CA LEU A 217 2.06 -15.50 0.62
C LEU A 217 0.70 -14.79 0.80
N PRO A 218 0.24 -13.99 -0.18
CA PRO A 218 -1.06 -13.32 -0.09
C PRO A 218 -2.20 -14.33 0.11
N GLY A 219 -3.21 -13.95 0.89
CA GLY A 219 -4.38 -14.81 1.15
C GLY A 219 -5.18 -15.16 -0.09
N THR A 220 -5.14 -14.29 -1.11
CA THR A 220 -5.79 -14.53 -2.41
C THR A 220 -5.17 -15.69 -3.18
N GLU A 221 -3.87 -15.94 -3.00
CA GLU A 221 -3.13 -16.97 -3.73
C GLU A 221 -3.05 -18.30 -2.97
N TRP A 222 -3.42 -18.32 -1.70
CA TRP A 222 -3.35 -19.52 -0.87
C TRP A 222 -4.13 -20.70 -1.49
N GLY A 223 -5.33 -20.43 -2.00
CA GLY A 223 -6.19 -21.45 -2.63
C GLY A 223 -5.60 -22.07 -3.90
N ASN A 224 -4.62 -21.41 -4.55
CA ASN A 224 -4.02 -21.86 -5.81
C ASN A 224 -2.83 -22.80 -5.60
N LEU A 225 -2.29 -22.89 -4.38
CA LEU A 225 -1.16 -23.78 -4.03
C LEU A 225 -1.35 -25.24 -4.45
N PRO A 226 -2.48 -25.94 -4.15
CA PRO A 226 -2.65 -27.33 -4.56
C PRO A 226 -2.68 -27.50 -6.08
N PHE A 227 -3.26 -26.55 -6.81
CA PHE A 227 -3.28 -26.56 -8.28
C PHE A 227 -1.85 -26.46 -8.84
N PHE A 228 -1.07 -25.47 -8.40
CA PHE A 228 0.32 -25.32 -8.85
C PHE A 228 1.20 -26.50 -8.47
N GLY A 229 1.01 -27.07 -7.27
CA GLY A 229 1.68 -28.29 -6.86
C GLY A 229 1.38 -29.47 -7.78
N SER A 230 0.11 -29.66 -8.15
CA SER A 230 -0.30 -30.73 -9.06
C SER A 230 0.30 -30.57 -10.47
N MET A 231 0.28 -29.36 -11.01
CA MET A 231 0.86 -29.07 -12.32
C MET A 231 2.37 -29.29 -12.33
N ALA A 232 3.08 -28.88 -11.27
CA ALA A 232 4.51 -29.13 -11.14
C ALA A 232 4.84 -30.64 -11.20
N ILE A 233 4.06 -31.49 -10.53
CA ILE A 233 4.24 -32.95 -10.57
C ILE A 233 4.01 -33.49 -11.99
N ILE A 234 2.97 -33.04 -12.68
CA ILE A 234 2.67 -33.45 -14.06
C ILE A 234 3.81 -33.06 -15.00
N TYR A 235 4.31 -31.82 -14.92
CA TYR A 235 5.42 -31.36 -15.74
C TYR A 235 6.72 -32.11 -15.44
N LEU A 236 7.00 -32.43 -14.18
CA LEU A 236 8.14 -33.27 -13.82
C LEU A 236 8.03 -34.66 -14.44
N PHE A 237 6.84 -35.28 -14.38
CA PHE A 237 6.61 -36.58 -15.01
C PHE A 237 6.81 -36.54 -16.52
N ILE A 238 6.21 -35.56 -17.21
CA ILE A 238 6.38 -35.38 -18.66
C ILE A 238 7.86 -35.14 -19.00
N GLY A 239 8.56 -34.32 -18.23
CA GLY A 239 9.99 -34.07 -18.41
C GLY A 239 10.85 -35.32 -18.27
N LEU A 240 10.54 -36.20 -17.31
CA LEU A 240 11.22 -37.49 -17.13
C LEU A 240 10.96 -38.44 -18.29
N VAL A 241 9.70 -38.54 -18.75
CA VAL A 241 9.34 -39.36 -19.92
C VAL A 241 10.05 -38.86 -21.17
N TRP A 242 10.03 -37.55 -21.40
CA TRP A 242 10.73 -36.92 -22.54
C TRP A 242 12.22 -37.21 -22.48
N THR A 243 12.85 -37.04 -21.32
CA THR A 243 14.27 -37.31 -21.12
C THR A 243 14.60 -38.78 -21.43
N GLY A 244 13.78 -39.72 -20.96
CA GLY A 244 13.92 -41.14 -21.29
C GLY A 244 13.76 -41.44 -22.78
N LEU A 245 12.81 -40.80 -23.47
CA LEU A 245 12.65 -40.92 -24.92
C LEU A 245 13.88 -40.39 -25.66
N MET A 246 14.42 -39.25 -25.26
CA MET A 246 15.63 -38.68 -25.86
C MET A 246 16.82 -39.62 -25.72
N PHE A 247 17.03 -40.22 -24.55
CA PHE A 247 18.11 -41.21 -24.37
C PHE A 247 17.91 -42.49 -25.17
N ARG A 248 16.67 -42.86 -25.53
CA ARG A 248 16.39 -44.04 -26.36
C ARG A 248 16.65 -43.80 -27.84
N PHE A 249 16.46 -42.57 -28.32
CA PHE A 249 16.59 -42.18 -29.72
C PHE A 249 17.90 -41.47 -30.07
N MET A 250 18.79 -41.32 -29.08
CA MET A 250 20.18 -40.87 -29.25
C MET A 250 21.11 -42.07 -29.25
#